data_AF-A0A2S9YU51-F1
#
_entry.id   AF-A0A2S9YU51-F1
#
_cell.length_a   1.000
_cell.length_b   1.000
_cell.length_c   1.000
_cell.angle_alpha   90.00
_cell.angle_beta   90.00
_cell.angle_gamma   90.00
#
_symmetry.space_group_name_H-M   'P 1'
#
loop_
_entity.id
_entity.type
_entity.pdbx_description
1 polymer ?
#
loop_
_entity_poly.entity_id
_entity_poly.type
_entity_poly.pdbx_seq_one_letter_code
_entity_poly.pdbx_strand_id
1 'polypeptide(L)'
;MDTSSINQMIETALAIEAKEGHLANYLQDRAAERGLALGHKQRREAIELFEGYVRSVPDHLSAASASSQGTPVEATMAQVIRSAVAYWDEPDDLIPNELGLLGLLDDAYFTMRVLQLVSERLQAESGQALIKDNLAPLEVVIREILGDLADVLDELVELAMANTAVDELIAKVMQYSGSFILKSAQTSFAGMSIDALVENRLSFTTAPDDSLRDELIAALDSVSTSFANQTTAPTPQQISAGTTALEQVLRRERDDYPFASESDIEAIKTMLVGALVVRVLNSGDQGYAPNRGFVERCVDLVLDGAE
;
A
#
# COMPACT_ATOMS: atom_id res chain seq x y z
N MET A 1 -5.05 -6.98 22.24
CA MET A 1 -4.83 -5.63 21.67
C MET A 1 -6.12 -4.81 21.43
N ASP A 2 -6.02 -3.48 21.25
CA ASP A 2 -7.13 -2.58 20.81
C ASP A 2 -6.85 -1.94 19.43
N THR A 3 -7.87 -1.30 18.82
CA THR A 3 -7.72 -0.70 17.48
C THR A 3 -6.78 0.51 17.45
N SER A 4 -6.55 1.18 18.57
CA SER A 4 -5.59 2.29 18.64
C SER A 4 -4.14 1.81 18.55
N SER A 5 -3.86 0.65 19.14
CA SER A 5 -2.55 -0.01 19.07
C SER A 5 -2.27 -0.50 17.65
N ILE A 6 -3.26 -1.12 16.99
CA ILE A 6 -3.17 -1.52 15.57
C ILE A 6 -2.87 -0.31 14.68
N ASN A 7 -3.59 0.79 14.86
CA ASN A 7 -3.34 2.02 14.09
C ASN A 7 -1.90 2.51 14.29
N GLN A 8 -1.36 2.47 15.51
CA GLN A 8 0.02 2.86 15.76
C GLN A 8 1.04 1.94 15.07
N MET A 9 0.80 0.63 15.05
CA MET A 9 1.62 -0.33 14.31
C MET A 9 1.60 -0.02 12.80
N ILE A 10 0.42 0.23 12.25
CA ILE A 10 0.25 0.60 10.83
C ILE A 10 1.02 1.88 10.50
N GLU A 11 0.88 2.95 11.29
CA GLU A 11 1.64 4.20 11.04
C GLU A 11 3.15 3.98 11.12
N THR A 12 3.61 3.11 12.04
CA THR A 12 5.03 2.76 12.15
C THR A 12 5.50 1.97 10.93
N ALA A 13 4.72 0.98 10.49
CA ALA A 13 5.02 0.16 9.34
C ALA A 13 5.06 0.95 8.02
N LEU A 14 4.14 1.91 7.85
CA LEU A 14 4.13 2.81 6.70
C LEU A 14 5.35 3.75 6.70
N ALA A 15 5.77 4.25 7.87
CA ALA A 15 6.99 5.05 7.98
C ALA A 15 8.27 4.23 7.67
N ILE A 16 8.28 2.93 8.01
CA ILE A 16 9.36 2.02 7.63
C ILE A 16 9.33 1.76 6.13
N GLU A 17 8.16 1.48 5.56
CA GLU A 17 8.02 1.22 4.12
C GLU A 17 8.47 2.43 3.29
N ALA A 18 8.03 3.64 3.64
CA ALA A 18 8.46 4.88 2.97
C ALA A 18 9.98 5.10 3.02
N LYS A 19 10.67 4.54 4.03
CA LYS A 19 12.12 4.68 4.20
C LYS A 19 12.94 3.57 3.57
N GLU A 20 12.47 2.32 3.67
CA GLU A 20 13.25 1.13 3.35
C GLU A 20 12.71 0.37 2.11
N GLY A 21 11.46 0.62 1.70
CA GLY A 21 10.83 0.05 0.50
C GLY A 21 10.77 -1.48 0.51
N HIS A 22 10.56 -2.11 1.66
CA HIS A 22 10.63 -3.57 1.80
C HIS A 22 9.58 -4.28 0.95
N LEU A 23 8.33 -3.83 1.00
CA LEU A 23 7.26 -4.36 0.17
C LEU A 23 7.53 -4.10 -1.31
N ALA A 24 7.94 -2.88 -1.66
CA ALA A 24 8.25 -2.52 -3.05
C ALA A 24 9.31 -3.45 -3.66
N ASN A 25 10.40 -3.69 -2.92
CA ASN A 25 11.49 -4.58 -3.32
C ASN A 25 11.03 -6.04 -3.41
N TYR A 26 10.26 -6.52 -2.43
CA TYR A 26 9.72 -7.87 -2.41
C TYR A 26 8.84 -8.15 -3.64
N LEU A 27 7.95 -7.22 -3.98
CA LEU A 27 7.09 -7.33 -5.16
C LEU A 27 7.90 -7.36 -6.46
N GLN A 28 8.94 -6.53 -6.53
CA GLN A 28 9.85 -6.50 -7.68
C GLN A 28 10.58 -7.84 -7.87
N ASP A 29 11.09 -8.42 -6.78
CA ASP A 29 11.77 -9.72 -6.80
C ASP A 29 10.81 -10.85 -7.22
N ARG A 30 9.59 -10.88 -6.67
CA ARG A 30 8.56 -11.85 -7.04
C ARG A 30 8.12 -11.73 -8.50
N ALA A 31 8.08 -10.52 -9.05
CA ALA A 31 7.83 -10.32 -10.47
C ALA A 31 9.00 -10.85 -11.32
N ALA A 32 10.23 -10.58 -10.91
CA ALA A 32 11.43 -11.03 -11.62
C ALA A 32 11.55 -12.56 -11.67
N GLU A 33 11.17 -13.27 -10.61
CA GLU A 33 11.12 -14.74 -10.57
C GLU A 33 10.20 -15.33 -11.66
N ARG A 34 9.20 -14.57 -12.10
CA ARG A 34 8.25 -14.94 -13.15
C ARG A 34 8.65 -14.43 -14.54
N GLY A 35 9.83 -13.82 -14.65
CA GLY A 35 10.30 -13.18 -15.87
C GLY A 35 9.54 -11.90 -16.22
N LEU A 36 8.92 -11.26 -15.23
CA LEU A 36 8.16 -10.02 -15.36
C LEU A 36 8.94 -8.87 -14.70
N ALA A 37 8.55 -7.64 -15.01
CA ALA A 37 9.07 -6.44 -14.37
C ALA A 37 7.90 -5.56 -13.94
N LEU A 38 7.94 -5.02 -12.73
CA LEU A 38 7.00 -4.01 -12.28
C LEU A 38 7.56 -2.62 -12.62
N GLY A 39 6.76 -1.79 -13.28
CA GLY A 39 7.08 -0.38 -13.47
C GLY A 39 6.78 0.42 -12.21
N HIS A 40 7.19 1.69 -12.17
CA HIS A 40 6.96 2.56 -11.01
C HIS A 40 5.47 2.70 -10.67
N LYS A 41 4.60 2.81 -11.68
CA LYS A 41 3.15 2.88 -11.49
C LYS A 41 2.62 1.63 -10.79
N GLN A 42 2.96 0.44 -11.30
CA GLN A 42 2.48 -0.82 -10.73
C GLN A 42 2.98 -1.02 -9.29
N ARG A 43 4.23 -0.64 -8.99
CA ARG A 43 4.77 -0.71 -7.61
C ARG A 43 3.98 0.18 -6.66
N ARG A 44 3.79 1.46 -7.00
CA ARG A 44 3.01 2.39 -6.18
C ARG A 44 1.57 1.92 -5.99
N GLU A 45 0.94 1.50 -7.08
CA GLU A 45 -0.45 1.03 -7.06
C GLU A 45 -0.64 -0.19 -6.16
N ALA A 46 0.36 -1.09 -6.13
CA ALA A 46 0.42 -2.19 -5.21
C ALA A 46 0.59 -1.71 -3.76
N ILE A 47 1.55 -0.83 -3.46
CA ILE A 47 1.76 -0.28 -2.10
C ILE A 47 0.48 0.36 -1.56
N GLU A 48 -0.17 1.22 -2.34
CA GLU A 48 -1.45 1.86 -1.98
C GLU A 48 -2.56 0.82 -1.69
N LEU A 49 -2.56 -0.30 -2.41
CA LEU A 49 -3.47 -1.41 -2.14
C LEU A 49 -3.18 -2.05 -0.78
N PHE A 50 -1.92 -2.38 -0.49
CA PHE A 50 -1.54 -3.00 0.79
C PHE A 50 -1.79 -2.06 1.95
N GLU A 51 -1.49 -0.78 1.80
CA GLU A 51 -1.84 0.25 2.79
C GLU A 51 -3.35 0.27 3.04
N GLY A 52 -4.16 0.34 1.98
CA GLY A 52 -5.62 0.32 2.09
C GLY A 52 -6.13 -0.95 2.78
N TYR A 53 -5.50 -2.10 2.50
CA TYR A 53 -5.86 -3.37 3.10
C TYR A 53 -5.57 -3.40 4.61
N VAL A 54 -4.35 -3.06 5.04
CA VAL A 54 -4.00 -3.04 6.47
C VAL A 54 -4.80 -1.99 7.23
N ARG A 55 -5.03 -0.80 6.63
CA ARG A 55 -5.86 0.26 7.23
C ARG A 55 -7.32 -0.14 7.37
N SER A 56 -7.82 -1.07 6.55
CA SER A 56 -9.19 -1.54 6.68
C SER A 56 -9.43 -2.39 7.94
N VAL A 57 -8.38 -3.01 8.50
CA VAL A 57 -8.50 -3.87 9.69
C VAL A 57 -9.11 -3.13 10.89
N PRO A 58 -8.53 -2.01 11.37
CA PRO A 58 -9.09 -1.28 12.51
C PRO A 58 -10.50 -0.76 12.24
N ASP A 59 -10.86 -0.44 10.98
CA ASP A 59 -12.21 -0.02 10.60
C ASP A 59 -13.23 -1.14 10.79
N HIS A 60 -12.93 -2.34 10.31
CA HIS A 60 -13.80 -3.51 10.46
C HIS A 60 -13.96 -3.91 11.94
N LEU A 61 -12.87 -3.90 12.70
CA LEU A 61 -12.90 -4.18 14.14
C LEU A 61 -13.73 -3.13 14.91
N SER A 62 -13.56 -1.86 14.57
CA SER A 62 -14.31 -0.76 15.18
C SER A 62 -15.80 -0.84 14.86
N ALA A 63 -16.16 -1.17 13.62
CA ALA A 63 -17.55 -1.38 13.22
C ALA A 63 -18.20 -2.56 13.98
N ALA A 64 -17.49 -3.69 14.08
CA ALA A 64 -17.94 -4.85 14.83
C ALA A 64 -18.17 -4.49 16.31
N SER A 65 -17.19 -3.85 16.96
CA SER A 65 -17.30 -3.41 18.36
C SER A 65 -18.49 -2.46 18.57
N ALA A 66 -18.55 -1.38 17.77
CA ALA A 66 -19.58 -0.35 17.87
C ALA A 66 -20.99 -0.87 17.55
N SER A 67 -21.12 -1.94 16.75
CA SER A 67 -22.42 -2.58 16.51
C SER A 67 -22.94 -3.29 17.75
N SER A 68 -22.04 -3.91 18.52
CA SER A 68 -22.36 -4.75 19.67
C SER A 68 -22.49 -4.01 21.00
N GLN A 69 -21.95 -2.80 21.08
CA GLN A 69 -21.88 -2.03 22.33
C GLN A 69 -23.27 -1.76 22.94
N GLY A 70 -23.42 -2.07 24.22
CA GLY A 70 -24.67 -1.89 24.97
C GLY A 70 -25.76 -2.90 24.62
N THR A 71 -25.43 -3.96 23.88
CA THR A 71 -26.38 -4.99 23.42
C THR A 71 -26.10 -6.33 24.08
N PRO A 72 -27.06 -7.29 24.08
CA PRO A 72 -26.83 -8.63 24.61
C PRO A 72 -25.71 -9.43 23.92
N VAL A 73 -25.24 -9.00 22.74
CA VAL A 73 -24.17 -9.67 21.99
C VAL A 73 -22.78 -9.09 22.28
N GLU A 74 -22.66 -8.01 23.05
CA GLU A 74 -21.39 -7.29 23.31
C GLU A 74 -20.26 -8.22 23.77
N ALA A 75 -20.51 -9.02 24.82
CA ALA A 75 -19.49 -9.90 25.40
C ALA A 75 -18.99 -10.97 24.41
N THR A 76 -19.89 -11.50 23.58
CA THR A 76 -19.57 -12.52 22.59
C THR A 76 -18.89 -11.91 21.37
N MET A 77 -19.31 -10.73 20.91
CA MET A 77 -18.60 -9.98 19.88
C MET A 77 -17.18 -9.63 20.31
N ALA A 78 -17.00 -9.23 21.58
CA ALA A 78 -15.67 -8.97 22.12
C ALA A 78 -14.77 -10.22 22.14
N GLN A 79 -15.35 -11.44 22.28
CA GLN A 79 -14.58 -12.68 22.12
C GLN A 79 -14.15 -12.90 20.68
N VAL A 80 -15.05 -12.70 19.71
CA VAL A 80 -14.72 -12.77 18.26
C VAL A 80 -13.60 -11.79 17.91
N ILE A 81 -13.72 -10.53 18.34
CA ILE A 81 -12.71 -9.50 18.08
C ILE A 81 -11.36 -9.92 18.69
N ARG A 82 -11.35 -10.46 19.92
CA ARG A 82 -10.11 -10.94 20.54
C ARG A 82 -9.46 -12.08 19.76
N SER A 83 -10.24 -13.01 19.24
CA SER A 83 -9.71 -14.08 18.38
C SER A 83 -9.14 -13.52 17.07
N ALA A 84 -9.83 -12.55 16.46
CA ALA A 84 -9.42 -11.96 15.20
C ALA A 84 -8.10 -11.19 15.32
N VAL A 85 -7.82 -10.57 16.47
CA VAL A 85 -6.57 -9.81 16.70
C VAL A 85 -5.50 -10.62 17.46
N ALA A 86 -5.69 -11.93 17.64
CA ALA A 86 -4.79 -12.73 18.47
C ALA A 86 -3.37 -12.81 17.91
N TYR A 87 -3.24 -12.75 16.59
CA TYR A 87 -1.97 -12.95 15.89
C TYR A 87 -1.03 -11.74 15.98
N TRP A 88 -1.57 -10.52 16.01
CA TRP A 88 -0.80 -9.28 16.21
C TRP A 88 -0.02 -9.16 17.52
N ASP A 89 -0.42 -9.93 18.54
CA ASP A 89 0.26 -9.97 19.84
C ASP A 89 1.34 -11.11 19.87
N GLU A 90 1.52 -11.86 18.77
CA GLU A 90 2.45 -13.00 18.68
C GLU A 90 3.91 -12.52 18.55
N PRO A 91 4.83 -12.95 19.42
CA PRO A 91 6.22 -12.52 19.39
C PRO A 91 7.03 -13.11 18.22
N ASP A 92 6.66 -14.30 17.75
CA ASP A 92 7.35 -15.02 16.67
C ASP A 92 6.50 -14.96 15.39
N ASP A 93 6.46 -13.77 14.80
CA ASP A 93 5.68 -13.52 13.59
C ASP A 93 6.25 -14.25 12.36
N LEU A 94 5.38 -14.67 11.45
CA LEU A 94 5.76 -15.36 10.22
C LEU A 94 6.51 -14.40 9.29
N ILE A 95 6.11 -13.14 9.26
CA ILE A 95 6.81 -12.05 8.60
C ILE A 95 7.25 -11.05 9.68
N PRO A 96 8.56 -10.79 9.83
CA PRO A 96 9.02 -9.87 10.86
C PRO A 96 8.43 -8.46 10.69
N ASN A 97 7.83 -7.95 11.76
CA ASN A 97 7.27 -6.60 11.86
C ASN A 97 8.26 -5.48 11.47
N GLU A 98 9.57 -5.72 11.61
CA GLU A 98 10.61 -4.78 11.18
C GLU A 98 10.64 -4.56 9.66
N LEU A 99 9.98 -5.41 8.87
CA LEU A 99 9.84 -5.26 7.42
C LEU A 99 8.77 -4.24 7.01
N GLY A 100 8.27 -3.43 7.94
CA GLY A 100 7.33 -2.35 7.64
C GLY A 100 5.99 -2.88 7.16
N LEU A 101 5.46 -2.31 6.07
CA LEU A 101 4.14 -2.69 5.55
C LEU A 101 4.07 -4.17 5.14
N LEU A 102 5.17 -4.74 4.65
CA LEU A 102 5.26 -6.17 4.35
C LEU A 102 5.08 -7.03 5.61
N GLY A 103 5.64 -6.57 6.74
CA GLY A 103 5.59 -7.25 8.04
C GLY A 103 4.23 -7.22 8.73
N LEU A 104 3.25 -6.44 8.26
CA LEU A 104 1.88 -6.44 8.78
C LEU A 104 0.91 -7.24 7.92
N LEU A 105 1.40 -7.87 6.85
CA LEU A 105 0.52 -8.47 5.85
C LEU A 105 -0.15 -9.75 6.35
N ASP A 106 0.58 -10.58 7.09
CA ASP A 106 0.12 -11.79 7.75
C ASP A 106 -0.87 -11.46 8.89
N ASP A 107 -0.57 -10.47 9.71
CA ASP A 107 -1.47 -9.88 10.71
C ASP A 107 -2.83 -9.46 10.14
N ALA A 108 -2.77 -8.66 9.08
CA ALA A 108 -3.96 -8.17 8.40
C ALA A 108 -4.71 -9.32 7.72
N TYR A 109 -3.99 -10.24 7.07
CA TYR A 109 -4.57 -11.42 6.44
C TYR A 109 -5.33 -12.30 7.43
N PHE A 110 -4.66 -12.68 8.53
CA PHE A 110 -5.25 -13.49 9.59
C PHE A 110 -6.54 -12.85 10.12
N THR A 111 -6.46 -11.55 10.46
CA THR A 111 -7.58 -10.82 11.06
C THR A 111 -8.76 -10.74 10.10
N MET A 112 -8.50 -10.34 8.85
CA MET A 112 -9.54 -10.21 7.85
C MET A 112 -10.17 -11.56 7.51
N ARG A 113 -9.38 -12.64 7.44
CA ARG A 113 -9.90 -13.98 7.17
C ARG A 113 -10.80 -14.50 8.30
N VAL A 114 -10.41 -14.31 9.56
CA VAL A 114 -11.29 -14.61 10.72
C VAL A 114 -12.60 -13.83 10.63
N LEU A 115 -12.54 -12.51 10.40
CA LEU A 115 -13.74 -11.68 10.31
C LEU A 115 -14.64 -12.06 9.13
N GLN A 116 -14.06 -12.40 7.98
CA GLN A 116 -14.79 -12.89 6.80
C GLN A 116 -15.52 -14.20 7.10
N LEU A 117 -14.84 -15.20 7.65
CA LEU A 117 -15.45 -16.50 7.97
C LEU A 117 -16.58 -16.37 9.00
N VAL A 118 -16.40 -15.51 10.02
CA VAL A 118 -17.47 -15.20 10.97
C VAL A 118 -18.63 -14.49 10.26
N SER A 119 -18.34 -13.53 9.38
CA SER A 119 -19.34 -12.81 8.59
C SER A 119 -20.15 -13.75 7.69
N GLU A 120 -19.50 -14.68 7.00
CA GLU A 120 -20.12 -15.68 6.12
C GLU A 120 -21.08 -16.58 6.91
N ARG A 121 -20.65 -17.08 8.07
CA ARG A 121 -21.50 -17.89 8.95
C ARG A 121 -22.69 -17.09 9.49
N LEU A 122 -22.47 -15.86 9.95
CA LEU A 122 -23.54 -14.96 10.38
C LEU A 122 -24.54 -14.70 9.26
N GLN A 123 -24.07 -14.45 8.04
CA GLN A 123 -24.93 -14.16 6.89
C GLN A 123 -25.76 -15.37 6.50
N ALA A 124 -25.17 -16.57 6.52
CA ALA A 124 -25.87 -17.81 6.20
C ALA A 124 -26.99 -18.14 7.20
N GLU A 125 -26.77 -17.90 8.50
CA GLU A 125 -27.69 -18.33 9.55
C GLU A 125 -28.67 -17.23 10.01
N SER A 126 -28.23 -15.96 10.03
CA SER A 126 -29.02 -14.83 10.55
C SER A 126 -29.41 -13.79 9.49
N GLY A 127 -28.81 -13.85 8.30
CA GLY A 127 -29.00 -12.86 7.25
C GLY A 127 -28.25 -11.53 7.47
N GLN A 128 -27.48 -11.41 8.57
CA GLN A 128 -26.64 -10.25 8.86
C GLN A 128 -25.17 -10.56 8.59
N ALA A 129 -24.40 -9.58 8.10
CA ALA A 129 -22.97 -9.71 7.81
C ALA A 129 -22.15 -8.64 8.56
N LEU A 130 -20.96 -9.02 9.02
CA LEU A 130 -19.95 -8.10 9.55
C LEU A 130 -19.22 -7.35 8.42
N ILE A 131 -18.92 -8.07 7.35
CA ILE A 131 -18.28 -7.58 6.13
C ILE A 131 -19.29 -7.77 4.99
N LYS A 132 -19.69 -6.66 4.36
CA LYS A 132 -20.63 -6.69 3.22
C LYS A 132 -19.92 -6.73 1.87
N ASP A 133 -18.68 -6.27 1.83
CA ASP A 133 -17.91 -6.21 0.60
C ASP A 133 -17.47 -7.61 0.19
N ASN A 134 -17.44 -7.87 -1.12
CA ASN A 134 -16.82 -9.07 -1.65
C ASN A 134 -15.30 -8.88 -1.65
N LEU A 135 -14.63 -9.42 -0.64
CA LEU A 135 -13.18 -9.34 -0.49
C LEU A 135 -12.41 -10.44 -1.26
N ALA A 136 -13.11 -11.40 -1.87
CA ALA A 136 -12.47 -12.55 -2.52
C ALA A 136 -11.44 -12.16 -3.62
N PRO A 137 -11.68 -11.15 -4.48
CA PRO A 137 -10.66 -10.73 -5.45
C PRO A 137 -9.38 -10.23 -4.77
N LEU A 138 -9.52 -9.52 -3.65
CA LEU A 138 -8.37 -9.03 -2.89
C LEU A 138 -7.64 -10.17 -2.20
N GLU A 139 -8.37 -11.12 -1.61
CA GLU A 139 -7.78 -12.29 -0.96
C GLU A 139 -6.85 -13.07 -1.90
N VAL A 140 -7.25 -13.28 -3.16
CA VAL A 140 -6.42 -13.95 -4.17
C VAL A 140 -5.06 -13.28 -4.32
N VAL A 141 -5.04 -11.95 -4.35
CA VAL A 141 -3.84 -11.13 -4.47
C VAL A 141 -2.97 -11.25 -3.22
N ILE A 142 -3.56 -11.10 -2.04
CA ILE A 142 -2.80 -11.21 -0.78
C ILE A 142 -2.18 -12.60 -0.66
N ARG A 143 -2.94 -13.66 -0.97
CA ARG A 143 -2.44 -15.05 -0.98
C ARG A 143 -1.30 -15.25 -1.97
N GLU A 144 -1.37 -14.62 -3.15
CA GLU A 144 -0.30 -14.70 -4.13
C GLU A 144 1.03 -14.12 -3.63
N ILE A 145 0.95 -13.05 -2.83
CA ILE A 145 2.11 -12.36 -2.27
C ILE A 145 2.67 -13.11 -1.07
N LEU A 146 1.80 -13.59 -0.18
CA LEU A 146 2.18 -14.44 0.95
C LEU A 146 2.76 -15.78 0.46
N GLY A 147 2.30 -16.30 -0.68
CA GLY A 147 2.72 -17.60 -1.20
C GLY A 147 2.37 -18.73 -0.22
N ASP A 148 3.32 -19.61 0.07
CA ASP A 148 3.13 -20.75 0.97
C ASP A 148 2.77 -20.33 2.41
N LEU A 149 3.09 -19.09 2.83
CA LEU A 149 2.70 -18.57 4.14
C LEU A 149 1.17 -18.43 4.27
N ALA A 150 0.47 -18.21 3.16
CA ALA A 150 -1.00 -18.13 3.18
C ALA A 150 -1.64 -19.42 3.68
N ASP A 151 -1.10 -20.58 3.29
CA ASP A 151 -1.63 -21.87 3.72
C ASP A 151 -1.39 -22.10 5.22
N VAL A 152 -0.23 -21.67 5.75
CA VAL A 152 0.06 -21.70 7.19
C VAL A 152 -0.90 -20.79 7.96
N LEU A 153 -1.14 -19.59 7.46
CA LEU A 153 -2.09 -18.65 8.07
C LEU A 153 -3.51 -19.19 8.02
N ASP A 154 -3.92 -19.86 6.94
CA ASP A 154 -5.23 -20.49 6.82
C ASP A 154 -5.41 -21.57 7.91
N GLU A 155 -4.38 -22.38 8.20
CA GLU A 155 -4.40 -23.35 9.31
C GLU A 155 -4.55 -22.66 10.68
N LEU A 156 -3.84 -21.54 10.90
CA LEU A 156 -3.96 -20.75 12.14
C LEU A 156 -5.37 -20.13 12.26
N VAL A 157 -5.94 -19.66 11.16
CA VAL A 157 -7.31 -19.13 11.11
C VAL A 157 -8.32 -20.23 11.46
N GLU A 158 -8.16 -21.45 10.93
CA GLU A 158 -9.03 -22.58 11.29
C GLU A 158 -8.97 -22.88 12.79
N LEU A 159 -7.77 -22.86 13.37
CA LEU A 159 -7.58 -23.04 14.81
C LEU A 159 -8.23 -21.91 15.62
N ALA A 160 -8.09 -20.66 15.18
CA ALA A 160 -8.73 -19.51 15.81
C ALA A 160 -10.26 -19.63 15.75
N MET A 161 -10.81 -20.01 14.60
CA MET A 161 -12.24 -20.22 14.38
C MET A 161 -12.80 -21.33 15.27
N ALA A 162 -12.07 -22.43 15.44
CA ALA A 162 -12.47 -23.54 16.33
C ALA A 162 -12.56 -23.11 17.82
N ASN A 163 -11.77 -22.11 18.22
CA ASN A 163 -11.74 -21.59 19.59
C ASN A 163 -12.62 -20.34 19.79
N THR A 164 -13.29 -19.87 18.74
CA THR A 164 -14.11 -18.67 18.77
C THR A 164 -15.57 -18.99 19.03
N ALA A 165 -16.25 -18.19 19.85
CA ALA A 165 -17.66 -18.38 20.21
C ALA A 165 -18.65 -17.94 19.09
N VAL A 166 -18.40 -18.38 17.85
CA VAL A 166 -19.19 -18.01 16.66
C VAL A 166 -20.63 -18.52 16.77
N ASP A 167 -20.82 -19.77 17.22
CA ASP A 167 -22.15 -20.36 17.37
C ASP A 167 -22.99 -19.61 18.41
N GLU A 168 -22.36 -19.19 19.52
CA GLU A 168 -23.02 -18.37 20.54
C GLU A 168 -23.37 -16.98 20.00
N LEU A 169 -22.49 -16.39 19.20
CA LEU A 169 -22.75 -15.10 18.56
C LEU A 169 -23.97 -15.20 17.66
N ILE A 170 -24.00 -16.20 16.78
CA ILE A 170 -25.13 -16.42 15.85
C ILE A 170 -26.42 -16.64 16.62
N ALA A 171 -26.42 -17.52 17.62
CA ALA A 171 -27.60 -17.80 18.44
C ALA A 171 -28.17 -16.53 19.09
N LYS A 172 -27.30 -15.68 19.64
CA LYS A 172 -27.73 -14.41 20.24
C LYS A 172 -28.19 -13.40 19.18
N VAL A 173 -27.51 -13.27 18.05
CA VAL A 173 -27.93 -12.39 16.95
C VAL A 173 -29.32 -12.78 16.45
N MET A 174 -29.60 -14.07 16.28
CA MET A 174 -30.92 -14.56 15.89
C MET A 174 -31.98 -14.28 16.97
N GLN A 175 -31.65 -14.54 18.25
CA GLN A 175 -32.54 -14.28 19.39
C GLN A 175 -32.91 -12.80 19.52
N TYR A 176 -31.99 -11.89 19.22
CA TYR A 176 -32.14 -10.45 19.40
C TYR A 176 -32.28 -9.67 18.07
N SER A 177 -32.58 -10.36 16.97
CA SER A 177 -32.65 -9.81 15.60
C SER A 177 -33.59 -8.61 15.44
N GLY A 178 -34.60 -8.46 16.29
CA GLY A 178 -35.49 -7.28 16.31
C GLY A 178 -34.95 -6.04 17.06
N SER A 179 -33.84 -6.18 17.79
CA SER A 179 -33.23 -5.14 18.63
C SER A 179 -31.77 -4.85 18.30
N PHE A 180 -31.21 -5.58 17.33
CA PHE A 180 -29.79 -5.58 17.00
C PHE A 180 -29.57 -5.67 15.49
N ILE A 181 -28.77 -4.74 14.96
CA ILE A 181 -28.34 -4.73 13.55
C ILE A 181 -26.83 -4.52 13.52
N LEU A 182 -26.12 -5.42 12.84
CA LEU A 182 -24.70 -5.28 12.58
C LEU A 182 -24.41 -4.06 11.72
N LYS A 183 -23.46 -3.25 12.18
CA LYS A 183 -22.81 -2.24 11.35
C LYS A 183 -21.68 -2.93 10.62
N SER A 184 -21.68 -2.81 9.31
CA SER A 184 -20.58 -3.26 8.45
C SER A 184 -19.70 -2.08 8.09
N ALA A 185 -18.40 -2.19 8.29
CA ALA A 185 -17.47 -1.28 7.62
C ALA A 185 -17.48 -1.56 6.11
N GLN A 186 -17.17 -0.54 5.33
CA GLN A 186 -16.83 -0.70 3.93
C GLN A 186 -15.32 -0.46 3.79
N THR A 187 -14.71 -1.29 2.97
CA THR A 187 -13.31 -1.16 2.57
C THR A 187 -13.25 0.00 1.58
N SER A 188 -12.81 1.18 2.04
CA SER A 188 -12.72 2.36 1.19
C SER A 188 -11.33 2.47 0.57
N PHE A 189 -11.14 1.84 -0.60
CA PHE A 189 -9.91 2.01 -1.40
C PHE A 189 -9.99 3.28 -2.25
N ALA A 190 -9.81 4.46 -1.62
CA ALA A 190 -9.78 5.77 -2.32
C ALA A 190 -10.91 6.00 -3.36
N GLY A 191 -12.08 5.38 -3.19
CA GLY A 191 -13.22 5.48 -4.11
C GLY A 191 -13.26 4.47 -5.27
N MET A 192 -12.34 3.51 -5.35
CA MET A 192 -12.38 2.40 -6.31
C MET A 192 -13.13 1.18 -5.74
N SER A 193 -13.85 0.44 -6.59
CA SER A 193 -14.38 -0.88 -6.20
C SER A 193 -13.23 -1.89 -6.15
N ILE A 194 -13.36 -2.92 -5.30
CA ILE A 194 -12.36 -3.99 -5.16
C ILE A 194 -12.10 -4.69 -6.52
N ASP A 195 -13.16 -4.90 -7.30
CA ASP A 195 -13.03 -5.49 -8.65
C ASP A 195 -12.22 -4.58 -9.58
N ALA A 196 -12.51 -3.27 -9.61
CA ALA A 196 -11.77 -2.32 -10.43
C ALA A 196 -10.32 -2.16 -9.95
N LEU A 197 -10.08 -2.34 -8.65
CA LEU A 197 -8.76 -2.29 -8.07
C LEU A 197 -7.92 -3.50 -8.49
N VAL A 198 -8.48 -4.71 -8.43
CA VAL A 198 -7.77 -5.94 -8.85
C VAL A 198 -7.56 -5.98 -10.36
N GLU A 199 -8.54 -5.56 -11.16
CA GLU A 199 -8.42 -5.49 -12.63
C GLU A 199 -7.38 -4.45 -13.09
N ASN A 200 -7.33 -3.28 -12.47
CA ASN A 200 -6.43 -2.20 -12.91
C ASN A 200 -5.02 -2.30 -12.31
N ARG A 201 -4.85 -2.74 -11.06
CA ARG A 201 -3.59 -2.53 -10.32
C ARG A 201 -2.65 -3.73 -10.26
N LEU A 202 -3.09 -4.91 -10.68
CA LEU A 202 -2.31 -6.16 -10.57
C LEU A 202 -2.25 -6.96 -11.87
N SER A 203 -2.57 -6.32 -12.99
CA SER A 203 -2.04 -6.83 -14.25
C SER A 203 -0.52 -6.69 -14.19
N PHE A 204 0.17 -7.75 -13.77
CA PHE A 204 1.60 -7.92 -14.00
C PHE A 204 1.81 -7.94 -15.52
N THR A 205 1.78 -6.77 -16.15
CA THR A 205 1.89 -6.64 -17.59
C THR A 205 3.32 -6.94 -18.00
N THR A 206 3.48 -7.62 -19.12
CA THR A 206 4.80 -7.92 -19.72
C THR A 206 5.55 -6.67 -20.21
N ALA A 207 4.91 -5.51 -20.14
CA ALA A 207 5.48 -4.19 -20.39
C ALA A 207 5.17 -3.30 -19.17
N PRO A 208 6.17 -2.95 -18.33
CA PRO A 208 5.99 -1.97 -17.27
C PRO A 208 5.60 -0.62 -17.88
N ASP A 209 4.65 0.07 -17.25
CA ASP A 209 4.31 1.44 -17.65
C ASP A 209 5.31 2.39 -16.99
N ASP A 210 6.43 2.61 -17.68
CA ASP A 210 7.48 3.56 -17.29
C ASP A 210 7.36 4.88 -18.07
N SER A 211 6.18 5.19 -18.62
CA SER A 211 5.94 6.41 -19.41
C SER A 211 6.39 7.68 -18.69
N LEU A 212 5.95 7.88 -17.44
CA LEU A 212 6.40 9.00 -16.61
C LEU A 212 7.92 9.03 -16.43
N ARG A 213 8.52 7.87 -16.10
CA ARG A 213 9.96 7.75 -15.87
C ARG A 213 10.73 8.15 -17.12
N ASP A 214 10.33 7.61 -18.27
CA ASP A 214 10.94 7.88 -19.57
C ASP A 214 10.79 9.34 -19.98
N GLU A 215 9.63 9.95 -19.71
CA GLU A 215 9.38 11.36 -19.97
C GLU A 215 10.17 12.29 -19.05
N LEU A 216 10.30 11.94 -17.76
CA LEU A 216 11.14 12.67 -16.81
C LEU A 216 12.62 12.56 -17.20
N ILE A 217 13.08 11.38 -17.61
CA ILE A 217 14.43 11.20 -18.15
C ILE A 217 14.61 12.08 -19.39
N ALA A 218 13.68 12.06 -20.33
CA ALA A 218 13.77 12.88 -21.55
C ALA A 218 13.80 14.38 -21.25
N ALA A 219 12.95 14.84 -20.34
CA ALA A 219 12.93 16.23 -19.89
C ALA A 219 14.24 16.62 -19.19
N LEU A 220 14.72 15.79 -18.26
CA LEU A 220 15.93 16.05 -17.49
C LEU A 220 17.20 15.95 -18.34
N ASP A 221 17.22 15.08 -19.36
CA ASP A 221 18.31 14.96 -20.34
C ASP A 221 18.37 16.20 -21.26
N SER A 222 17.21 16.76 -21.64
CA SER A 222 17.12 18.05 -22.34
C SER A 222 17.69 19.21 -21.50
N VAL A 223 17.34 19.25 -20.20
CA VAL A 223 17.88 20.24 -19.25
C VAL A 223 19.39 20.05 -19.08
N SER A 224 19.84 18.81 -18.88
CA SER A 224 21.25 18.45 -18.77
C SER A 224 22.04 18.90 -20.00
N THR A 225 21.52 18.64 -21.20
CA THR A 225 22.13 19.06 -22.47
C THR A 225 22.24 20.58 -22.57
N SER A 226 21.24 21.32 -22.07
CA SER A 226 21.30 22.79 -22.00
C SER A 226 22.42 23.30 -21.08
N PHE A 227 22.85 22.48 -20.10
CA PHE A 227 23.94 22.78 -19.18
C PHE A 227 25.30 22.26 -19.68
N ALA A 228 25.34 21.18 -20.47
CA ALA A 228 26.54 20.42 -20.82
C ALA A 228 27.63 21.18 -21.61
N ASN A 229 27.35 22.40 -22.07
CA ASN A 229 28.32 23.25 -22.79
C ASN A 229 28.79 24.48 -21.98
N GLN A 230 28.54 24.49 -20.66
CA GLN A 230 28.84 25.64 -19.81
C GLN A 230 30.00 25.35 -18.87
N THR A 231 31.00 26.23 -18.87
CA THR A 231 32.10 26.26 -17.88
C THR A 231 31.73 27.06 -16.63
N THR A 232 30.50 27.58 -16.56
CA THR A 232 29.96 28.42 -15.48
C THR A 232 28.65 27.85 -14.96
N ALA A 233 28.24 28.30 -13.77
CA ALA A 233 26.96 27.95 -13.19
C ALA A 233 25.79 28.22 -14.17
N PRO A 234 24.78 27.33 -14.25
CA PRO A 234 23.57 27.59 -15.04
C PRO A 234 22.89 28.89 -14.61
N THR A 235 22.38 29.65 -15.59
CA THR A 235 21.69 30.91 -15.30
C THR A 235 20.33 30.66 -14.64
N PRO A 236 19.80 31.62 -13.84
CA PRO A 236 18.47 31.50 -13.25
C PRO A 236 17.36 31.23 -14.27
N GLN A 237 17.49 31.77 -15.48
CA GLN A 237 16.55 31.55 -16.57
C GLN A 237 16.58 30.11 -17.09
N GLN A 238 17.75 29.49 -17.15
CA GLN A 238 17.89 28.08 -17.58
C GLN A 238 17.41 27.12 -16.50
N ILE A 239 17.67 27.43 -15.23
CA ILE A 239 17.11 26.69 -14.10
C ILE A 239 15.58 26.76 -14.14
N SER A 240 15.01 27.95 -14.31
CA SER A 240 13.55 28.15 -14.39
C SER A 240 12.92 27.46 -15.61
N ALA A 241 13.61 27.44 -16.76
CA ALA A 241 13.13 26.70 -17.93
C ALA A 241 13.12 25.18 -17.66
N GLY A 242 14.16 24.65 -17.00
CA GLY A 242 14.24 23.24 -16.63
C GLY A 242 13.20 22.82 -15.60
N THR A 243 12.96 23.63 -14.56
CA THR A 243 11.88 23.37 -13.61
C THR A 243 10.51 23.39 -14.28
N THR A 244 10.27 24.33 -15.20
CA THR A 244 9.00 24.41 -15.95
C THR A 244 8.77 23.17 -16.84
N ALA A 245 9.81 22.66 -17.51
CA ALA A 245 9.70 21.47 -18.35
C ALA A 245 9.33 20.22 -17.54
N LEU A 246 9.99 20.01 -16.40
CA LEU A 246 9.66 18.91 -15.48
C LEU A 246 8.26 19.09 -14.89
N GLU A 247 7.82 20.32 -14.63
CA GLU A 247 6.49 20.59 -14.10
C GLU A 247 5.40 20.17 -15.06
N GLN A 248 5.59 20.44 -16.34
CA GLN A 248 4.63 20.06 -17.37
C GLN A 248 4.47 18.54 -17.47
N VAL A 249 5.57 17.78 -17.37
CA VAL A 249 5.53 16.32 -17.34
C VAL A 249 4.79 15.83 -16.10
N LEU A 250 5.19 16.27 -14.91
CA LEU A 250 4.57 15.86 -13.64
C LEU A 250 3.08 16.22 -13.55
N ARG A 251 2.68 17.37 -14.12
CA ARG A 251 1.27 17.81 -14.15
C ARG A 251 0.43 17.08 -15.21
N ARG A 252 1.02 16.73 -16.36
CA ARG A 252 0.32 15.99 -17.41
C ARG A 252 -0.01 14.58 -16.95
N GLU A 253 0.97 13.93 -16.34
CA GLU A 253 0.84 12.56 -15.84
C GLU A 253 0.13 12.51 -14.47
N ARG A 254 -0.34 13.64 -13.93
CA ARG A 254 -0.94 13.72 -12.58
C ARG A 254 -2.15 12.79 -12.39
N ASP A 255 -2.93 12.59 -13.45
CA ASP A 255 -4.13 11.76 -13.41
C ASP A 255 -3.78 10.25 -13.41
N ASP A 256 -2.60 9.88 -13.95
CA ASP A 256 -2.07 8.51 -13.99
C ASP A 256 -1.03 8.23 -12.87
N TYR A 257 -0.48 9.29 -12.27
CA TYR A 257 0.53 9.31 -11.22
C TYR A 257 0.15 10.41 -10.21
N PRO A 258 -0.65 10.08 -9.18
CA PRO A 258 -1.00 11.04 -8.15
C PRO A 258 0.22 11.29 -7.26
N PHE A 259 1.13 12.17 -7.69
CA PHE A 259 2.04 12.82 -6.75
C PHE A 259 1.19 13.44 -5.64
N ALA A 260 1.48 13.11 -4.38
CA ALA A 260 0.54 13.24 -3.26
C ALA A 260 0.10 14.69 -2.98
N SER A 261 0.72 15.70 -3.60
CA SER A 261 0.34 17.11 -3.50
C SER A 261 1.12 17.99 -4.49
N GLU A 262 0.69 19.25 -4.62
CA GLU A 262 1.50 20.31 -5.26
C GLU A 262 2.87 20.50 -4.59
N SER A 263 2.99 20.14 -3.30
CA SER A 263 4.26 20.19 -2.57
C SER A 263 5.24 19.15 -3.10
N ASP A 264 4.75 17.95 -3.44
CA ASP A 264 5.61 16.85 -3.90
C ASP A 264 6.11 17.11 -5.31
N ILE A 265 5.24 17.65 -6.18
CA ILE A 265 5.63 18.14 -7.50
C ILE A 265 6.77 19.16 -7.39
N GLU A 266 6.69 20.09 -6.44
CA GLU A 266 7.72 21.10 -6.25
C GLU A 266 9.02 20.54 -5.64
N ALA A 267 8.91 19.60 -4.71
CA ALA A 267 10.04 18.89 -4.13
C ALA A 267 10.81 18.10 -5.19
N ILE A 268 10.11 17.28 -5.98
CA ILE A 268 10.66 16.45 -7.07
C ILE A 268 11.42 17.31 -8.08
N LYS A 269 10.82 18.41 -8.56
CA LYS A 269 11.48 19.32 -9.49
C LYS A 269 12.74 19.95 -8.92
N THR A 270 12.65 20.41 -7.67
CA THR A 270 13.76 21.07 -6.99
C THR A 270 14.92 20.09 -6.78
N MET A 271 14.63 18.84 -6.41
CA MET A 271 15.62 17.78 -6.24
C MET A 271 16.32 17.44 -7.56
N LEU A 272 15.55 17.19 -8.64
CA LEU A 272 16.09 16.78 -9.93
C LEU A 272 16.95 17.89 -10.58
N VAL A 273 16.46 19.13 -10.60
CA VAL A 273 17.22 20.27 -11.15
C VAL A 273 18.40 20.61 -10.25
N GLY A 274 18.21 20.58 -8.93
CA GLY A 274 19.27 20.79 -7.95
C GLY A 274 20.42 19.79 -8.11
N ALA A 275 20.11 18.51 -8.29
CA ALA A 275 21.10 17.46 -8.52
C ALA A 275 21.92 17.72 -9.80
N LEU A 276 21.28 18.14 -10.90
CA LEU A 276 21.98 18.55 -12.12
C LEU A 276 22.88 19.77 -11.90
N VAL A 277 22.39 20.82 -11.24
CA VAL A 277 23.16 22.05 -10.99
C VAL A 277 24.39 21.73 -10.14
N VAL A 278 24.23 20.98 -9.05
CA VAL A 278 25.34 20.53 -8.20
C VAL A 278 26.33 19.70 -9.01
N ARG A 279 25.85 18.81 -9.88
CA ARG A 279 26.72 18.01 -10.75
C ARG A 279 27.54 18.90 -11.68
N VAL A 280 26.91 19.84 -12.38
CA VAL A 280 27.59 20.78 -13.31
C VAL A 280 28.65 21.61 -12.59
N LEU A 281 28.33 22.16 -11.41
CA LEU A 281 29.27 22.95 -10.61
C LEU A 281 30.49 22.13 -10.17
N ASN A 282 30.28 20.86 -9.82
CA ASN A 282 31.35 19.96 -9.40
C ASN A 282 32.08 19.29 -10.57
N SER A 283 31.64 19.51 -11.82
CA SER A 283 32.18 18.83 -13.01
C SER A 283 33.49 19.42 -13.55
N GLY A 284 33.99 20.53 -13.00
CA GLY A 284 35.10 21.31 -13.58
C GLY A 284 36.29 20.48 -14.07
N ASP A 285 36.76 20.75 -15.28
CA ASP A 285 37.88 20.17 -16.07
C ASP A 285 38.16 18.64 -16.02
N GLN A 286 37.49 17.87 -15.18
CA GLN A 286 37.76 16.44 -14.91
C GLN A 286 36.69 15.49 -15.47
N GLY A 287 35.81 15.95 -16.35
CA GLY A 287 34.95 15.06 -17.15
C GLY A 287 33.75 14.45 -16.42
N TYR A 288 33.28 15.04 -15.32
CA TYR A 288 32.12 14.56 -14.56
C TYR A 288 30.78 15.14 -15.03
N ALA A 289 30.69 15.62 -16.28
CA ALA A 289 29.47 16.20 -16.85
C ALA A 289 28.25 15.27 -16.63
N PRO A 290 27.07 15.83 -16.34
CA PRO A 290 25.85 15.03 -16.19
C PRO A 290 25.60 14.28 -17.49
N ASN A 291 25.66 12.95 -17.41
CA ASN A 291 25.40 12.05 -18.52
C ASN A 291 24.06 11.33 -18.31
N ARG A 292 23.58 10.66 -19.35
CA ARG A 292 22.29 9.95 -19.30
C ARG A 292 22.16 9.00 -18.11
N GLY A 293 23.21 8.23 -17.79
CA GLY A 293 23.18 7.33 -16.63
C GLY A 293 23.09 8.05 -15.28
N PHE A 294 23.58 9.29 -15.16
CA PHE A 294 23.34 10.12 -13.96
C PHE A 294 21.89 10.61 -13.89
N VAL A 295 21.34 11.04 -15.03
CA VAL A 295 19.93 11.46 -15.15
C VAL A 295 18.99 10.32 -14.76
N GLU A 296 19.19 9.13 -15.34
CA GLU A 296 18.41 7.92 -15.04
C GLU A 296 18.41 7.63 -13.53
N ARG A 297 19.60 7.58 -12.89
CA ARG A 297 19.69 7.36 -11.44
C ARG A 297 19.01 8.44 -10.60
N CYS A 298 19.02 9.70 -11.04
CA CYS A 298 18.35 10.77 -10.29
C CYS A 298 16.83 10.62 -10.39
N VAL A 299 16.31 10.30 -11.58
CA VAL A 299 14.88 10.04 -11.79
C VAL A 299 14.46 8.81 -11.00
N ASP A 300 15.21 7.71 -11.07
CA ASP A 300 14.94 6.49 -10.31
C ASP A 300 14.91 6.77 -8.81
N LEU A 301 15.93 7.43 -8.26
CA LEU A 301 16.00 7.77 -6.84
C LEU A 301 14.84 8.67 -6.38
N VAL A 302 14.39 9.59 -7.24
CA VAL A 302 13.29 10.49 -6.92
C VAL A 302 11.93 9.81 -7.13
N LEU A 303 11.79 8.87 -8.06
CA LEU A 303 10.54 8.12 -8.20
C LEU A 303 10.42 6.97 -7.20
N ASP A 304 11.53 6.41 -6.74
CA ASP A 304 11.59 5.37 -5.71
C ASP A 304 11.74 5.95 -4.29
N GLY A 305 11.99 7.26 -4.15
CA GLY A 305 12.25 7.93 -2.87
C GLY A 305 11.63 9.33 -2.70
N ALA A 306 10.74 9.76 -3.61
CA ALA A 306 9.80 10.85 -3.34
C ALA A 306 8.45 10.25 -2.93
N GLU A 307 8.43 9.65 -1.75
CA GLU A 307 7.25 9.42 -0.94
C GLU A 307 7.50 10.00 0.45
#